data_AF-A0A1I0STF2-F1
#
_entry.id   AF-A0A1I0STF2-F1
#
_cell.length_a   1.000
_cell.length_b   1.000
_cell.length_c   1.000
_cell.angle_alpha   90.00
_cell.angle_beta   90.00
_cell.angle_gamma   90.00
#
_symmetry.space_group_name_H-M   'P 1'
#
loop_
_entity.id
_entity.type
_entity.pdbx_description
1 polymer ?
#
loop_
_entity_poly.entity_id
_entity_poly.type
_entity_poly.pdbx_seq_one_letter_code
_entity_poly.pdbx_strand_id
1 'polypeptide(L)'
;MQSMYEVVVHEKLERLLGGSRMPAYYQYANEMTAEQYVDAVIKGVLKDPVITFLLRCGRTPVKVVANYLEDAQSCNYALLMEWRNPFL
;
A
#
# COMPACT_ATOMS: atom_id res chain seq x y z
N MET A 1 -12.49 2.99 -7.08
CA MET A 1 -11.43 3.88 -6.56
C MET A 1 -11.50 5.29 -7.14
N GLN A 2 -11.88 5.44 -8.42
CA GLN A 2 -11.84 6.73 -9.13
C GLN A 2 -12.61 7.87 -8.45
N SER A 3 -13.80 7.59 -7.88
CA SER A 3 -14.59 8.60 -7.17
C SER A 3 -13.86 9.25 -5.98
N MET A 4 -12.98 8.52 -5.28
CA MET A 4 -12.19 9.11 -4.20
C MET A 4 -11.14 10.09 -4.73
N TYR A 5 -10.55 9.82 -5.90
CA TYR A 5 -9.59 10.72 -6.53
C TYR A 5 -10.29 11.97 -7.07
N GLU A 6 -11.49 11.82 -7.64
CA GLU A 6 -12.33 12.94 -8.08
C GLU A 6 -12.65 13.88 -6.91
N VAL A 7 -13.02 13.36 -5.74
CA VAL A 7 -13.26 14.16 -4.54
C VAL A 7 -11.99 14.92 -4.11
N VAL A 8 -10.83 14.26 -4.12
CA VAL A 8 -9.54 14.90 -3.78
C VAL A 8 -9.23 16.06 -4.73
N VAL A 9 -9.49 15.89 -6.03
CA VAL A 9 -9.30 16.93 -7.04
C VAL A 9 -10.32 18.06 -6.86
N HIS A 10 -11.60 17.73 -6.69
CA HIS A 10 -12.69 18.71 -6.55
C HIS A 10 -12.51 19.62 -5.34
N GLU A 11 -12.17 19.02 -4.19
CA GLU A 11 -11.95 19.73 -2.93
C GLU A 11 -10.55 20.36 -2.83
N LYS A 12 -9.73 20.27 -3.89
CA LYS A 12 -8.34 20.78 -3.93
C LYS A 12 -7.48 20.27 -2.77
N LEU A 13 -7.65 19.01 -2.40
CA LEU A 13 -6.86 18.35 -1.37
C LEU A 13 -5.51 17.92 -1.95
N GLU A 14 -4.45 17.98 -1.16
CA GLU A 14 -3.08 17.63 -1.58
C GLU A 14 -2.94 16.16 -1.98
N ARG A 15 -3.58 15.26 -1.23
CA ARG A 15 -3.43 13.82 -1.39
C ARG A 15 -4.52 13.03 -0.67
N LEU A 16 -4.65 11.78 -1.08
CA LEU A 16 -5.41 10.75 -0.40
C LEU A 16 -4.45 9.75 0.23
N LEU A 17 -4.60 9.45 1.51
CA LEU A 17 -3.83 8.41 2.21
C LEU A 17 -4.69 7.20 2.53
N GLY A 18 -4.09 6.02 2.56
CA GLY A 18 -4.75 4.79 2.99
C GLY A 18 -3.75 3.72 3.38
N GLY A 19 -4.02 2.99 4.47
CA GLY A 19 -3.25 1.80 4.85
C GLY A 19 -3.77 0.58 4.10
N SER A 20 -2.87 -0.15 3.43
CA SER A 20 -3.19 -1.41 2.78
C SER A 20 -2.71 -2.60 3.61
N ARG A 21 -3.50 -3.68 3.58
CA ARG A 21 -3.04 -4.99 4.07
C ARG A 21 -1.94 -5.55 3.17
N MET A 22 -1.20 -6.53 3.68
CA MET A 22 -0.16 -7.28 2.96
C MET A 22 -0.40 -8.78 3.12
N PRO A 23 -1.54 -9.30 2.63
CA PRO A 23 -2.05 -10.62 2.99
C PRO A 23 -1.16 -11.80 2.56
N ALA A 24 -0.19 -11.59 1.66
CA ALA A 24 0.77 -12.63 1.30
C ALA A 24 2.10 -12.54 2.09
N TYR A 25 2.28 -11.55 2.98
CA TYR A 25 3.55 -11.34 3.68
C TYR A 25 3.90 -12.48 4.64
N TYR A 26 2.93 -13.11 5.32
CA TYR A 26 3.22 -14.23 6.25
C TYR A 26 4.01 -15.38 5.60
N GLN A 27 3.89 -15.56 4.28
CA GLN A 27 4.61 -16.59 3.54
C GLN A 27 6.11 -16.33 3.45
N TYR A 28 6.51 -15.05 3.55
CA TYR A 28 7.89 -14.57 3.38
C TYR A 28 8.48 -14.00 4.67
N ALA A 29 7.69 -13.89 5.75
CA ALA A 29 8.09 -13.26 7.00
C ALA A 29 9.30 -13.93 7.71
N ASN A 30 9.60 -15.20 7.37
CA ASN A 30 10.79 -15.90 7.86
C ASN A 30 12.04 -15.66 7.00
N GLU A 31 11.88 -15.14 5.79
CA GLU A 31 12.94 -15.00 4.79
C GLU A 31 13.36 -13.53 4.60
N MET A 32 12.44 -12.59 4.80
CA MET A 32 12.68 -11.16 4.60
C MET A 32 11.81 -10.30 5.51
N THR A 33 12.28 -9.08 5.75
CA THR A 33 11.53 -8.03 6.47
C THR A 33 10.34 -7.53 5.65
N ALA A 34 9.38 -6.87 6.31
CA ALA A 34 8.21 -6.32 5.66
C ALA A 34 8.58 -5.24 4.63
N GLU A 35 9.62 -4.46 4.92
CA GLU A 35 10.19 -3.47 4.03
C GLU A 35 10.80 -4.12 2.77
N GLN A 36 11.57 -5.19 2.94
CA GLN A 36 12.13 -5.95 1.81
C GLN A 36 11.04 -6.61 0.96
N TYR A 37 10.01 -7.14 1.61
CA TYR A 37 8.85 -7.71 0.93
C TYR A 37 8.13 -6.68 0.06
N VAL A 38 7.82 -5.51 0.63
CA VAL A 38 7.18 -4.41 -0.10
C VAL A 38 8.04 -3.95 -1.27
N ASP A 39 9.35 -3.79 -1.07
CA ASP A 39 10.29 -3.43 -2.14
C ASP A 39 10.31 -4.48 -3.28
N ALA A 40 10.30 -5.77 -2.94
CA ALA A 40 10.22 -6.84 -3.94
C ALA A 40 8.89 -6.82 -4.71
N VAL A 41 7.76 -6.47 -4.07
CA VAL A 41 6.46 -6.31 -4.73
C VAL A 41 6.46 -5.09 -5.66
N ILE A 42 7.01 -3.96 -5.22
CA ILE A 42 7.12 -2.73 -6.04
C ILE A 42 7.99 -2.98 -7.28
N LYS A 43 9.08 -3.73 -7.13
CA LYS A 43 9.96 -4.15 -8.23
C LYS A 43 9.34 -5.23 -9.14
N GLY A 44 8.18 -5.77 -8.78
CA GLY A 44 7.49 -6.81 -9.55
C GLY A 44 8.12 -8.20 -9.43
N VAL A 45 9.05 -8.40 -8.50
CA VAL A 45 9.65 -9.72 -8.19
C VAL A 45 8.63 -10.61 -7.48
N LEU A 46 7.90 -10.02 -6.53
CA LEU A 46 6.79 -10.66 -5.84
C LEU A 46 5.45 -10.03 -6.26
N LYS A 47 4.36 -10.75 -6.01
CA LYS A 47 3.00 -10.26 -6.22
C LYS A 47 2.20 -10.41 -4.94
N ASP A 48 1.78 -9.28 -4.38
CA ASP A 48 0.77 -9.24 -3.33
C ASP A 48 -0.56 -8.80 -3.96
N PRO A 49 -1.66 -9.54 -3.76
CA PRO A 49 -2.93 -9.25 -4.42
C PRO A 49 -3.49 -7.85 -4.09
N VAL A 50 -3.20 -7.31 -2.90
CA VAL A 50 -3.69 -6.00 -2.46
C VAL A 50 -2.74 -4.89 -2.90
N ILE A 51 -1.46 -5.01 -2.57
CA ILE A 51 -0.46 -3.97 -2.91
C ILE A 51 -0.36 -3.81 -4.43
N THR A 52 -0.27 -4.93 -5.17
CA THR A 52 -0.19 -4.89 -6.64
C THR A 52 -1.45 -4.27 -7.26
N PHE A 53 -2.63 -4.53 -6.70
CA PHE A 53 -3.86 -3.88 -7.17
C PHE A 53 -3.84 -2.37 -6.93
N LEU A 54 -3.44 -1.92 -5.75
CA LEU A 54 -3.39 -0.49 -5.41
C LEU A 54 -2.36 0.26 -6.26
N LEU A 55 -1.18 -0.32 -6.50
CA LEU A 55 -0.18 0.21 -7.44
C LEU A 55 -0.78 0.40 -8.84
N ARG A 56 -1.54 -0.59 -9.35
CA ARG A 56 -2.21 -0.49 -10.66
C ARG A 56 -3.29 0.59 -10.69
N CYS A 57 -3.91 0.90 -9.55
CA CYS A 57 -4.83 2.03 -9.45
C CYS A 57 -4.13 3.38 -9.22
N GLY A 58 -2.80 3.46 -9.41
CA GLY A 58 -2.02 4.69 -9.32
C GLY A 58 -1.63 5.10 -7.90
N ARG A 59 -1.80 4.23 -6.89
CA ARG A 59 -1.29 4.50 -5.55
C ARG A 59 0.22 4.34 -5.51
N THR A 60 0.89 5.14 -4.70
CA THR A 60 2.33 5.03 -4.43
C THR A 60 2.57 4.66 -2.97
N PRO A 61 3.58 3.80 -2.68
CA PRO A 61 3.93 3.44 -1.32
C PRO A 61 4.58 4.63 -0.59
N VAL A 62 4.26 4.78 0.70
CA VAL A 62 4.83 5.82 1.57
C VAL A 62 5.70 5.18 2.64
N LYS A 63 5.17 4.24 3.42
CA LYS A 63 5.88 3.64 4.55
C LYS A 63 5.23 2.33 5.01
N VAL A 64 6.05 1.35 5.42
CA VAL A 64 5.59 0.18 6.17
C VAL A 64 5.29 0.56 7.62
N VAL A 65 4.13 0.18 8.12
CA VAL A 65 3.64 0.49 9.47
C VAL A 65 3.43 -0.81 10.23
N ALA A 66 4.21 -1.02 11.28
CA ALA A 66 4.07 -2.16 12.17
C ALA A 66 2.89 -1.97 13.13
N ASN A 67 2.27 -3.08 13.56
CA ASN A 67 1.16 -3.13 14.51
C ASN A 67 -0.01 -2.20 14.13
N TYR A 68 -0.26 -2.03 12.83
CA TYR A 68 -1.32 -1.16 12.33
C TYR A 68 -2.71 -1.78 12.49
N LEU A 69 -2.80 -3.10 12.32
CA LEU A 69 -4.02 -3.89 12.41
C LEU A 69 -3.64 -5.28 12.90
N GLU A 70 -4.43 -5.86 13.80
CA GLU A 70 -4.30 -7.28 14.15
C GLU A 70 -4.70 -8.14 12.94
N ASP A 71 -3.71 -8.72 12.29
CA ASP A 71 -3.88 -9.49 11.07
C ASP A 71 -2.74 -10.51 10.93
N ALA A 72 -3.04 -11.77 11.21
CA ALA A 72 -2.05 -12.85 11.16
C ALA A 72 -1.41 -13.00 9.77
N GLN A 73 -2.16 -12.73 8.69
CA GLN A 73 -1.66 -12.87 7.32
C GLN A 73 -0.68 -11.74 6.93
N SER A 74 -0.88 -10.54 7.49
CA SER A 74 0.05 -9.42 7.28
C SER A 74 1.10 -9.33 8.39
N CYS A 75 1.14 -10.28 9.34
CA CYS A 75 1.97 -10.23 10.56
C CYS A 75 1.85 -8.89 11.31
N ASN A 76 0.63 -8.34 11.35
CA ASN A 76 0.29 -7.03 11.90
C ASN A 76 0.93 -5.81 11.21
N TYR A 77 1.58 -6.00 10.07
CA TYR A 77 2.10 -4.90 9.26
C TYR A 77 1.05 -4.41 8.25
N ALA A 78 1.13 -3.13 7.93
CA ALA A 78 0.42 -2.52 6.82
C ALA A 78 1.39 -1.70 5.96
N LEU A 79 0.98 -1.37 4.74
CA LEU A 79 1.68 -0.44 3.89
C LEU A 79 0.84 0.83 3.75
N LEU A 80 1.34 1.95 4.27
CA LEU A 80 0.75 3.26 4.00
C LEU A 80 1.01 3.60 2.53
N MET A 81 -0.06 3.87 1.80
CA MET A 81 -0.01 4.28 0.40
C MET A 81 -0.73 5.61 0.20
N GLU A 82 -0.30 6.36 -0.79
CA GLU A 82 -0.91 7.64 -1.15
C GLU A 82 -1.31 7.71 -2.61
N TRP A 83 -2.20 8.66 -2.92
CA TRP A 83 -2.38 9.20 -4.26
C TRP A 83 -2.27 10.71 -4.14
N ARG A 84 -1.30 11.31 -4.83
CA ARG A 84 -1.10 12.77 -4.82
C ARG A 84 -1.96 13.40 -5.91
N ASN A 85 -2.60 14.51 -5.58
CA ASN A 85 -3.37 15.28 -6.54
C ASN A 85 -2.41 15.84 -7.61
N PRO A 86 -2.53 15.45 -8.88
CA PRO A 86 -1.62 15.88 -9.94
C PRO A 86 -1.91 17.29 -10.46
N PHE A 87 -2.98 17.94 -9.98
CA PHE A 87 -3.42 19.27 -10.41
C PHE A 87 -3.11 20.39 -9.40
N LEU A 88 -2.43 20.05 -8.30
CA LEU A 88 -1.86 21.00 -7.35
C LEU A 88 -0.36 21.15 -7.59
#